data_AF-A0A8J7PQD5-F1
#
_entry.id   AF-A0A8J7PQD5-F1
#
_cell.length_a   1.000
_cell.length_b   1.000
_cell.length_c   1.000
_cell.angle_alpha   90.00
_cell.angle_beta   90.00
_cell.angle_gamma   90.00
#
_symmetry.space_group_name_H-M   'P 1'
#
loop_
_entity.id
_entity.type
_entity.pdbx_description
1 polymer ?
#
loop_
_entity_poly.entity_id
_entity_poly.type
_entity_poly.pdbx_seq_one_letter_code
_entity_poly.pdbx_strand_id
1 'polypeptide(L)'
;MIQAALKLRGIRQTDIAKTCGVSASVIHDVIFGNRRSRRVEMQIAAETGFQLAELWPEWHGPKATRKRRAAMTRAQVADAFRTLVG
;
A
#
# COMPACT_ATOMS: atom_id res chain seq x y z
N MET A 1 10.00 -7.78 -0.63
CA MET A 1 9.77 -6.77 0.44
C MET A 1 8.32 -6.81 0.97
N ILE A 2 7.31 -6.66 0.10
CA ILE A 2 5.89 -6.57 0.53
C ILE A 2 5.40 -7.81 1.29
N GLN A 3 5.67 -9.01 0.79
CA GLN A 3 5.26 -10.26 1.47
C GLN A 3 5.88 -10.40 2.87
N ALA A 4 7.13 -9.98 3.04
CA ALA A 4 7.80 -10.00 4.33
C ALA A 4 7.17 -9.01 5.31
N ALA A 5 6.83 -7.79 4.86
CA ALA A 5 6.12 -6.80 5.66
C ALA A 5 4.73 -7.29 6.11
N LEU A 6 3.99 -7.95 5.22
CA LEU A 6 2.71 -8.57 5.54
C LEU A 6 2.86 -9.70 6.57
N LYS A 7 3.86 -10.56 6.39
CA LYS A 7 4.16 -11.67 7.30
C LYS A 7 4.56 -11.17 8.70
N LEU A 8 5.36 -10.10 8.78
CA LEU A 8 5.75 -9.47 10.05
C LEU A 8 4.56 -8.91 10.83
N ARG A 9 3.49 -8.50 10.14
CA ARG A 9 2.24 -8.04 10.76
C ARG A 9 1.22 -9.14 10.96
N GLY A 10 1.52 -10.38 10.56
CA GLY A 10 0.58 -11.51 10.63
C GLY A 10 -0.59 -11.42 9.65
N ILE A 11 -0.54 -10.51 8.67
CA ILE A 11 -1.62 -10.29 7.71
C ILE A 11 -1.45 -11.26 6.53
N ARG A 12 -2.51 -12.00 6.20
CA ARG A 12 -2.50 -12.91 5.04
C ARG A 12 -3.01 -12.18 3.81
N GLN A 13 -2.47 -12.54 2.65
CA GLN A 13 -2.93 -12.03 1.35
C GLN A 13 -4.42 -12.30 1.12
N THR A 14 -4.94 -13.42 1.63
CA THR A 14 -6.34 -13.80 1.58
C THR A 14 -7.25 -12.85 2.36
N ASP A 15 -6.76 -12.25 3.43
CA ASP A 15 -7.54 -11.33 4.26
C ASP A 15 -7.68 -9.99 3.53
N ILE A 16 -6.59 -9.52 2.91
CA ILE A 16 -6.59 -8.34 2.03
C ILE A 16 -7.49 -8.58 0.81
N ALA A 17 -7.46 -9.78 0.23
CA ALA A 17 -8.31 -10.19 -0.88
C ALA A 17 -9.80 -10.04 -0.51
N LYS A 18 -10.20 -10.54 0.66
CA LYS A 18 -11.57 -10.41 1.19
C LYS A 18 -11.97 -8.95 1.41
N THR A 19 -11.12 -8.15 2.05
CA THR A 19 -11.37 -6.71 2.28
C THR A 19 -11.51 -5.93 0.97
N CYS A 20 -10.73 -6.30 -0.04
CA CYS A 20 -10.77 -5.65 -1.35
C CYS A 20 -11.85 -6.22 -2.30
N GLY A 21 -12.44 -7.37 -1.98
CA GLY A 21 -13.39 -8.06 -2.88
C GLY A 21 -12.73 -8.62 -4.14
N VAL A 22 -11.45 -8.99 -4.08
CA VAL A 22 -10.68 -9.52 -5.22
C VAL A 22 -10.16 -10.91 -4.93
N SER A 23 -9.73 -11.65 -5.97
CA SER A 23 -9.11 -12.96 -5.78
C SER A 23 -7.67 -12.84 -5.28
N ALA A 24 -7.18 -13.89 -4.61
CA ALA A 24 -5.80 -13.93 -4.12
C ALA A 24 -4.75 -13.83 -5.25
N SER A 25 -5.04 -14.37 -6.45
CA SER A 25 -4.18 -14.19 -7.62
C SER A 25 -4.03 -12.72 -8.01
N VAL A 26 -5.10 -11.93 -7.89
CA VAL A 26 -5.01 -10.48 -8.18
C VAL A 26 -4.12 -9.76 -7.17
N ILE A 27 -4.18 -10.14 -5.89
CA ILE A 27 -3.26 -9.60 -4.86
C ILE A 27 -1.82 -9.98 -5.20
N HIS A 28 -1.58 -11.24 -5.57
CA HIS A 28 -0.27 -11.73 -5.98
C HIS A 28 0.27 -10.91 -7.16
N ASP A 29 -0.51 -10.77 -8.24
CA ASP A 29 -0.09 -10.00 -9.42
C ASP A 29 0.18 -8.53 -9.09
N VAL A 30 -0.54 -7.94 -8.14
CA VAL A 30 -0.26 -6.57 -7.68
C VAL A 30 1.03 -6.50 -6.87
N ILE A 31 1.27 -7.45 -5.97
CA ILE A 31 2.50 -7.52 -5.18
C ILE A 31 3.75 -7.66 -6.07
N PHE A 32 3.65 -8.45 -7.13
CA PHE A 32 4.76 -8.66 -8.08
C PHE A 32 4.84 -7.60 -9.19
N GLY A 33 3.87 -6.67 -9.26
CA GLY A 33 3.86 -5.60 -10.27
C GLY A 33 3.30 -6.02 -11.64
N ASN A 34 2.83 -7.26 -11.79
CA ASN A 34 2.19 -7.77 -13.01
C ASN A 34 0.83 -7.11 -13.28
N ARG A 35 0.14 -6.63 -12.24
CA ARG A 35 -1.17 -5.97 -12.34
C ARG A 35 -1.20 -4.74 -11.45
N ARG A 36 -1.90 -3.68 -11.88
CA ARG A 36 -2.02 -2.45 -11.09
C ARG A 36 -3.47 -2.23 -10.67
N SER A 37 -3.69 -2.08 -9.38
CA SER A 37 -5.00 -1.78 -8.81
C SER A 37 -4.83 -0.83 -7.64
N ARG A 38 -5.21 0.44 -7.86
CA ARG A 38 -5.06 1.50 -6.86
C ARG A 38 -5.71 1.14 -5.53
N ARG A 39 -6.88 0.47 -5.56
CA ARG A 39 -7.59 0.04 -4.35
C ARG A 39 -6.77 -0.98 -3.55
N VAL A 40 -6.17 -1.96 -4.23
CA VAL A 40 -5.36 -3.00 -3.60
C VAL A 40 -4.05 -2.42 -3.08
N GLU A 41 -3.36 -1.60 -3.88
CA GLU A 41 -2.10 -0.95 -3.49
C GLU A 41 -2.29 -0.04 -2.27
N MET A 42 -3.37 0.76 -2.24
CA MET A 42 -3.71 1.59 -1.09
C MET A 42 -4.04 0.75 0.15
N GLN A 43 -4.76 -0.37 -0.01
CA GLN A 43 -5.03 -1.25 1.11
C GLN A 43 -3.73 -1.85 1.65
N ILE A 44 -2.87 -2.41 0.79
CA ILE A 44 -1.59 -2.99 1.21
C ILE A 44 -0.71 -1.92 1.88
N ALA A 45 -0.67 -0.70 1.36
CA ALA A 45 0.05 0.41 1.96
C ALA A 45 -0.48 0.77 3.36
N ALA A 46 -1.81 0.82 3.53
CA ALA A 46 -2.43 1.06 4.84
C ALA A 46 -2.11 -0.07 5.83
N GLU A 47 -2.24 -1.33 5.39
CA GLU A 47 -2.01 -2.52 6.20
C GLU A 47 -0.55 -2.72 6.58
N THR A 48 0.39 -2.27 5.73
CA THR A 48 1.83 -2.40 6.00
C THR A 48 2.44 -1.15 6.62
N GLY A 49 1.75 0.00 6.54
CA GLY A 49 2.22 1.29 7.03
C GLY A 49 3.35 1.91 6.19
N PHE A 50 3.57 1.41 4.97
CA PHE A 50 4.53 1.95 4.01
C PHE A 50 3.82 2.80 2.96
N GLN A 51 4.56 3.70 2.31
CA GLN A 51 4.02 4.44 1.17
C GLN A 51 4.01 3.58 -0.10
N LEU A 52 3.06 3.84 -1.01
CA LEU A 52 2.99 3.12 -2.30
C LEU A 52 4.30 3.24 -3.08
N ALA A 53 4.98 4.40 -3.01
CA ALA A 53 6.26 4.62 -3.68
C ALA A 53 7.43 3.83 -3.07
N GLU A 54 7.33 3.42 -1.80
CA GLU A 54 8.32 2.56 -1.14
C GLU A 54 8.08 1.08 -1.47
N LEU A 55 6.82 0.68 -1.57
CA LEU A 55 6.42 -0.69 -1.90
C LEU A 55 6.57 -0.97 -3.41
N TRP A 56 6.28 0.02 -4.24
CA TRP A 56 6.36 -0.03 -5.70
C TRP A 56 7.14 1.19 -6.22
N PRO A 57 8.47 1.10 -6.38
CA PRO A 57 9.29 2.22 -6.85
C PRO A 57 8.99 2.63 -8.30
N GLU A 58 8.49 1.71 -9.13
CA GLU A 58 8.02 1.98 -10.49
C GLU A 58 6.59 2.58 -10.52
N TRP A 59 6.02 2.89 -9.35
CA TRP A 59 4.70 3.51 -9.27
C TRP A 59 4.75 4.99 -9.64
N HIS A 60 4.77 5.26 -10.94
CA HIS A 60 4.39 6.53 -11.51
C HIS A 60 2.87 6.69 -11.36
N GLY A 61 2.43 7.30 -10.26
CA GLY A 61 1.04 7.73 -10.08
C GLY A 61 0.58 8.65 -11.24
N PRO A 62 -0.72 8.99 -11.34
CA PRO A 62 -1.17 9.98 -12.32
C PRO A 62 -0.32 11.24 -12.13
N LYS A 63 0.29 11.76 -13.21
CA LYS A 63 1.25 12.88 -13.22
C LYS A 63 0.74 14.07 -12.40
N ALA A 64 0.99 14.05 -11.10
CA ALA A 64 0.71 15.12 -10.17
C ALA A 64 2.06 15.50 -9.55
N THR A 65 2.77 16.37 -10.25
CA THR A 65 3.64 17.41 -9.68
C THR A 65 4.33 17.03 -8.37
N ARG A 66 5.41 16.25 -8.50
CA ARG A 66 6.37 15.82 -7.46
C ARG A 66 7.17 17.02 -6.88
N LYS A 67 6.51 18.02 -6.31
CA LYS A 67 7.18 19.18 -5.67
C LYS A 67 6.73 19.55 -4.26
N ARG A 68 5.88 18.77 -3.57
CA ARG A 68 5.38 19.16 -2.22
C ARG A 68 5.48 18.15 -1.07
N ARG A 69 5.89 16.89 -1.28
CA ARG A 69 5.78 15.85 -0.23
C ARG A 69 7.06 15.09 0.12
N ALA A 70 8.23 15.57 -0.30
CA ALA A 70 9.51 14.92 0.00
C ALA A 70 9.98 15.05 1.47
N ALA A 71 9.13 15.54 2.38
CA ALA A 71 9.53 15.86 3.76
C ALA A 71 8.53 15.42 4.83
N MET A 72 7.65 14.45 4.55
CA MET A 72 6.70 13.96 5.56
C MET A 72 7.24 12.68 6.20
N THR A 73 7.69 12.77 7.44
CA THR A 73 8.35 11.68 8.17
C THR A 73 7.35 10.60 8.56
N ARG A 74 7.84 9.38 8.83
CA ARG A 74 7.05 8.19 9.21
C ARG A 74 6.06 8.45 10.35
N ALA A 75 6.39 9.35 11.27
CA ALA A 75 5.52 9.77 12.37
C ALA A 75 4.29 10.56 11.88
N GLN A 76 4.47 11.43 10.88
CA GLN A 76 3.39 12.28 10.35
C GLN A 76 2.40 11.51 9.48
N VAL A 77 2.85 10.43 8.82
CA VAL A 77 1.94 9.53 8.07
C VAL A 77 1.07 8.71 9.04
N ALA A 78 1.65 8.26 10.15
CA ALA A 78 0.91 7.55 11.20
C ALA A 78 -0.11 8.45 11.91
N ASP A 79 0.24 9.72 12.11
CA ASP A 79 -0.65 10.71 12.74
C ASP A 79 -1.83 11.08 11.83
N ALA A 80 -1.56 11.36 10.54
CA ALA A 80 -2.60 11.69 9.56
C ALA A 80 -3.62 10.56 9.35
N PHE A 81 -3.20 9.30 9.48
CA PHE A 81 -4.11 8.15 9.41
C PHE A 81 -5.06 8.09 10.62
N ARG A 82 -4.58 8.47 11.81
CA ARG A 82 -5.42 8.52 13.03
C ARG A 82 -6.47 9.63 12.96
N THR A 83 -6.15 10.77 12.36
CA THR A 83 -7.09 11.90 12.23
C THR A 83 -8.22 11.63 11.24
N LEU A 84 -8.03 10.73 10.27
CA LEU A 84 -9.03 10.39 9.25
C LEU A 84 -9.98 9.25 9.66
N VAL A 85 -9.70 8.56 10.77
CA VAL A 85 -10.48 7.41 11.26
C VAL A 85 -11.15 7.71 12.63
N GLY A 86 -11.15 8.98 13.06
CA GLY A 86 -11.98 9.48 14.16
C GLY A 86 -13.13 10.33 13.64
#